data_AF-A0A6J7STW0-F1
#
_entry.id   AF-A0A6J7STW0-F1
#
_cell.length_a   1.000
_cell.length_b   1.000
_cell.length_c   1.000
_cell.angle_alpha   90.00
_cell.angle_beta   90.00
_cell.angle_gamma   90.00
#
_symmetry.space_group_name_H-M   'P 1'
#
loop_
_entity.id
_entity.type
_entity.pdbx_description
1 polymer ?
#
loop_
_entity_poly.entity_id
_entity_poly.type
_entity_poly.pdbx_seq_one_letter_code
_entity_poly.pdbx_strand_id
1 'polypeptide(L)'
;MVDQPDVLELEPYAQDLYLAVTRAIPHWITSRVQEIASMSIDETSKEFSSALAEVVQQTQSFVSGDLYSLLATDVDAQQSNPLHVLRTSTASATRLLQTSGVTPPRRDEYEVRAMPEDVFSIGPLTWRDLGEDVHEAGISWGAWKAATILMRRRADGSIPS
;
A
#
# COMPACT_ATOMS: atom_id res chain seq x y z
N MET A 1 15.82 31.56 17.15
CA MET A 1 14.55 30.83 17.14
C MET A 1 14.49 30.16 15.79
N VAL A 2 14.87 28.89 15.72
CA VAL A 2 14.95 28.16 14.45
C VAL A 2 13.51 27.84 14.07
N ASP A 3 13.07 28.32 12.90
CA ASP A 3 11.84 27.86 12.25
C ASP A 3 11.91 26.33 12.19
N GLN A 4 11.11 25.69 13.02
CA GLN A 4 10.83 24.28 12.91
C GLN A 4 10.02 24.15 11.62
N PRO A 5 10.46 23.37 10.61
CA PRO A 5 9.68 23.24 9.38
C PRO A 5 8.29 22.76 9.77
N ASP A 6 7.25 23.46 9.30
CA ASP A 6 5.85 23.04 9.44
C ASP A 6 5.81 21.54 9.16
N VAL A 7 5.37 20.76 10.15
CA VAL A 7 4.97 19.39 9.90
C VAL A 7 3.83 19.53 8.92
N LEU A 8 4.10 19.37 7.62
CA LEU A 8 3.11 19.55 6.56
C LEU A 8 1.96 18.59 6.86
N GLU A 9 0.89 19.12 7.44
CA GLU A 9 -0.34 18.39 7.69
C GLU A 9 -0.91 18.02 6.33
N LEU A 10 -1.16 16.73 6.13
CA LEU A 10 -1.81 16.24 4.93
C LEU A 10 -3.23 16.83 4.86
N GLU A 11 -3.74 17.03 3.64
CA GLU A 11 -5.16 17.30 3.44
C GLU A 11 -6.02 16.23 4.14
N PRO A 12 -7.18 16.56 4.75
CA PRO A 12 -7.90 15.65 5.64
C PRO A 12 -8.18 14.26 5.03
N TYR A 13 -8.65 14.19 3.78
CA TYR A 13 -8.90 12.93 3.10
C TYR A 13 -7.61 12.13 2.80
N ALA A 14 -6.50 12.83 2.58
CA ALA A 14 -5.20 12.21 2.41
C ALA A 14 -4.65 11.70 3.76
N GLN A 15 -4.84 12.47 4.84
CA GLN A 15 -4.50 12.04 6.19
C GLN A 15 -5.28 10.80 6.62
N ASP A 16 -6.59 10.77 6.39
CA ASP A 16 -7.44 9.63 6.72
C ASP A 16 -6.99 8.36 5.98
N LEU A 17 -6.70 8.47 4.68
CA LEU A 17 -6.15 7.37 3.89
C LEU A 17 -4.79 6.91 4.42
N TYR A 18 -3.89 7.85 4.73
CA TYR A 18 -2.57 7.55 5.28
C TYR A 18 -2.68 6.75 6.58
N LEU A 19 -3.51 7.20 7.52
CA LEU A 19 -3.70 6.55 8.81
C LEU A 19 -4.35 5.17 8.67
N ALA A 20 -5.38 5.06 7.83
CA ALA A 20 -6.05 3.79 7.58
C ALA A 20 -5.08 2.75 7.00
N VAL A 21 -4.32 3.13 5.96
CA VAL A 21 -3.36 2.22 5.31
C VAL A 21 -2.24 1.83 6.26
N THR A 22 -1.58 2.79 6.91
CA THR A 22 -0.44 2.50 7.80
C THR A 22 -0.82 1.61 8.98
N ARG A 23 -2.04 1.77 9.52
CA ARG A 23 -2.59 0.91 10.56
C ARG A 23 -2.86 -0.53 10.08
N ALA A 24 -3.22 -0.71 8.81
CA ALA A 24 -3.55 -2.02 8.25
C ALA A 24 -2.31 -2.88 7.91
N ILE A 25 -1.14 -2.26 7.65
CA ILE A 25 0.07 -2.97 7.17
C ILE A 25 0.46 -4.18 8.02
N PRO A 26 0.56 -4.09 9.36
CA PRO A 26 1.02 -5.23 10.14
C PRO A 26 0.13 -6.46 9.99
N HIS A 27 -1.19 -6.25 9.99
CA HIS A 27 -2.14 -7.35 9.83
C HIS A 27 -2.13 -7.90 8.41
N TRP A 28 -2.19 -7.03 7.38
CA TRP A 28 -2.19 -7.44 5.98
C TRP A 28 -0.97 -8.31 5.63
N ILE A 29 0.24 -7.84 5.94
CA ILE A 29 1.48 -8.57 5.61
C ILE A 29 1.56 -9.88 6.39
N THR A 30 1.28 -9.85 7.69
CA THR A 30 1.34 -11.06 8.53
C THR A 30 0.38 -12.12 8.00
N SER A 31 -0.89 -11.77 7.81
CA SER A 31 -1.91 -12.71 7.36
C SER A 31 -1.62 -13.26 5.97
N ARG A 32 -1.22 -12.41 5.00
CA ARG A 32 -0.91 -12.89 3.64
C ARG A 32 0.31 -13.81 3.61
N VAL A 33 1.39 -13.43 4.28
CA VAL A 33 2.62 -14.23 4.27
C VAL A 33 2.41 -15.57 4.97
N GLN A 34 1.70 -15.59 6.11
CA GLN A 34 1.37 -16.83 6.82
C GLN A 34 0.46 -17.73 5.99
N GLU A 35 -0.58 -17.18 5.36
CA GLU A 35 -1.48 -17.96 4.51
C GLU A 35 -0.70 -18.65 3.37
N ILE A 36 0.17 -17.92 2.68
CA ILE A 36 0.98 -18.46 1.58
C ILE A 36 1.99 -19.48 2.10
N ALA A 37 2.66 -19.21 3.22
CA ALA A 37 3.65 -20.09 3.81
C ALA A 37 3.04 -21.43 4.28
N SER A 38 1.86 -21.39 4.90
CA SER A 38 1.15 -22.56 5.45
C SER A 38 0.85 -23.64 4.39
N MET A 39 0.89 -23.28 3.11
CA MET A 39 0.68 -24.22 2.00
C MET A 39 1.90 -25.13 1.74
N SER A 40 3.08 -24.80 2.26
CA SER A 40 4.33 -25.49 1.90
C SER A 40 5.28 -25.75 3.06
N ILE A 41 5.22 -24.98 4.14
CA ILE A 41 6.14 -25.06 5.27
C ILE A 41 5.41 -24.96 6.61
N ASP A 42 6.12 -25.23 7.71
CA ASP A 42 5.69 -24.89 9.06
C ASP A 42 6.03 -23.41 9.36
N GLU A 43 5.04 -22.54 9.16
CA GLU A 43 5.11 -21.10 9.41
C GLU A 43 5.15 -20.74 10.90
N THR A 44 4.95 -21.71 11.80
CA THR A 44 4.95 -21.48 13.26
C THR A 44 6.34 -21.57 13.89
N SER A 45 7.36 -21.92 13.09
CA SER A 45 8.75 -21.90 13.54
C SER A 45 9.16 -20.50 14.06
N LYS A 46 10.01 -20.48 15.08
CA LYS A 46 10.47 -19.24 15.71
C LYS A 46 11.29 -18.40 14.75
N GLU A 47 12.09 -19.05 13.92
CA GLU A 47 12.94 -18.45 12.91
C GLU A 47 12.09 -17.71 11.87
N PHE A 48 11.06 -18.35 11.33
CA PHE A 48 10.15 -17.72 10.38
C PHE A 48 9.36 -16.58 11.02
N SER A 49 8.83 -16.79 12.22
CA SER A 49 8.07 -15.77 12.96
C SER A 49 8.91 -14.51 13.24
N SER A 50 10.18 -14.68 13.61
CA SER A 50 11.12 -13.56 13.81
C SER A 50 11.40 -12.82 12.51
N ALA A 51 11.67 -13.54 11.42
CA ALA A 51 11.91 -12.94 10.11
C ALA A 51 10.68 -12.21 9.56
N LEU A 52 9.48 -12.75 9.79
CA LEU A 52 8.22 -12.10 9.41
C LEU A 52 8.01 -10.79 10.17
N ALA A 53 8.33 -10.74 11.47
CA ALA A 53 8.26 -9.50 12.24
C ALA A 53 9.18 -8.39 11.67
N GLU A 54 10.38 -8.76 11.22
CA GLU A 54 11.28 -7.83 10.53
C GLU A 54 10.71 -7.35 9.19
N VAL A 55 10.13 -8.26 8.40
CA VAL A 55 9.46 -7.91 7.14
C VAL A 55 8.30 -6.94 7.37
N VAL A 56 7.50 -7.16 8.40
CA VAL A 56 6.39 -6.27 8.77
C VAL A 56 6.92 -4.86 9.09
N GLN A 57 7.95 -4.75 9.92
CA GLN A 57 8.55 -3.45 10.27
C GLN A 57 9.11 -2.74 9.03
N GLN A 58 9.86 -3.44 8.19
CA GLN A 58 10.42 -2.87 6.96
C GLN A 58 9.33 -2.39 6.01
N THR A 59 8.28 -3.19 5.83
CA THR A 59 7.16 -2.85 4.95
C THR A 59 6.41 -1.63 5.50
N GLN A 60 6.17 -1.57 6.81
CA GLN A 60 5.51 -0.44 7.44
C GLN A 60 6.34 0.84 7.29
N SER A 61 7.66 0.79 7.52
CA SER A 61 8.53 1.96 7.33
C SER A 61 8.56 2.43 5.89
N PHE A 62 8.68 1.51 4.93
CA PHE A 62 8.66 1.81 3.49
C PHE A 62 7.33 2.45 3.08
N VAL A 63 6.20 1.79 3.38
CA VAL A 63 4.88 2.30 3.01
C VAL A 63 4.61 3.64 3.66
N SER A 64 4.93 3.83 4.94
CA SER A 64 4.69 5.11 5.61
C SER A 64 5.46 6.26 4.94
N GLY A 65 6.72 6.06 4.58
CA GLY A 65 7.53 7.08 3.91
C GLY A 65 7.04 7.44 2.50
N ASP A 66 6.85 6.42 1.66
CA ASP A 66 6.46 6.60 0.26
C ASP A 66 5.02 7.09 0.13
N LEU A 67 4.11 6.56 0.97
CA LEU A 67 2.71 6.98 0.98
C LEU A 67 2.58 8.43 1.44
N TYR A 68 3.29 8.83 2.50
CA TYR A 68 3.29 10.22 2.95
C TYR A 68 3.81 11.14 1.85
N SER A 69 4.95 10.80 1.23
CA SER A 69 5.55 11.60 0.16
C SER A 69 4.60 11.76 -1.04
N LEU A 70 3.93 10.67 -1.43
CA LEU A 70 2.90 10.70 -2.49
C LEU A 70 1.73 11.61 -2.11
N LEU A 71 1.20 11.46 -0.90
CA LEU A 71 -0.01 12.17 -0.46
C LEU A 71 0.24 13.65 -0.16
N ALA A 72 1.46 14.01 0.24
CA ALA A 72 1.90 15.39 0.39
C ALA A 72 2.17 16.08 -0.96
N THR A 73 2.34 15.31 -2.05
CA THR A 73 2.48 15.87 -3.40
C THR A 73 1.12 16.36 -3.88
N ASP A 74 1.08 17.55 -4.49
CA ASP A 74 -0.14 18.11 -5.07
C ASP A 74 -0.81 17.11 -6.04
N VAL A 75 -2.13 17.04 -5.99
CA VAL A 75 -2.93 16.03 -6.71
C VAL A 75 -2.70 16.01 -8.22
N ASP A 76 -2.37 17.16 -8.83
CA ASP A 76 -2.09 17.27 -10.27
C ASP A 76 -0.66 16.82 -10.61
N ALA A 77 0.26 16.83 -9.64
CA ALA A 77 1.65 16.40 -9.81
C ALA A 77 1.88 14.92 -9.47
N GLN A 78 0.96 14.25 -8.77
CA GLN A 78 1.07 12.84 -8.40
C GLN A 78 1.14 11.93 -9.63
N GLN A 79 2.30 11.28 -9.84
CA GLN A 79 2.55 10.36 -10.95
C GLN A 79 2.09 8.92 -10.71
N SER A 80 1.75 8.59 -9.46
CA SER A 80 1.28 7.25 -9.07
C SER A 80 0.05 7.35 -8.16
N ASN A 81 -0.40 6.20 -7.66
CA ASN A 81 -1.52 6.12 -6.73
C ASN A 81 -1.13 5.27 -5.51
N PRO A 82 -1.85 5.37 -4.39
CA PRO A 82 -1.46 4.67 -3.17
C PRO A 82 -1.52 3.14 -3.24
N LEU A 83 -2.33 2.53 -4.14
CA LEU A 83 -2.24 1.09 -4.40
C LEU A 83 -0.90 0.73 -5.05
N HIS A 84 -0.33 1.58 -5.90
CA HIS A 84 0.97 1.33 -6.48
C HIS A 84 2.07 1.23 -5.42
N VAL A 85 2.07 2.13 -4.42
CA VAL A 85 3.02 2.10 -3.29
C VAL A 85 2.96 0.77 -2.53
N LEU A 86 1.75 0.30 -2.22
CA LEU A 86 1.53 -0.98 -1.53
C LEU A 86 2.00 -2.18 -2.35
N ARG A 87 1.81 -2.14 -3.66
CA ARG A 87 2.21 -3.23 -4.56
C ARG A 87 3.72 -3.32 -4.71
N THR A 88 4.42 -2.19 -4.61
CA THR A 88 5.88 -2.14 -4.64
C THR A 88 6.52 -2.48 -3.29
N SER A 89 5.76 -2.50 -2.19
CA SER A 89 6.29 -2.75 -0.85
C SER A 89 6.46 -4.24 -0.49
N THR A 90 6.17 -5.16 -1.41
CA THR A 90 6.13 -6.60 -1.14
C THR A 90 7.48 -7.31 -1.31
N ALA A 91 8.54 -6.58 -1.68
CA ALA A 91 9.85 -7.14 -2.00
C ALA A 91 10.48 -7.92 -0.82
N SER A 92 10.44 -7.39 0.40
CA SER A 92 10.97 -8.09 1.58
C SER A 92 10.17 -9.35 1.92
N ALA A 93 8.84 -9.31 1.77
CA ALA A 93 7.97 -10.47 1.98
C ALA A 93 8.22 -11.57 0.93
N THR A 94 8.37 -11.17 -0.34
CA THR A 94 8.76 -12.07 -1.43
C THR A 94 10.08 -12.77 -1.13
N ARG A 95 11.09 -12.01 -0.69
CA ARG A 95 12.40 -12.58 -0.35
C ARG A 95 12.30 -13.59 0.79
N LEU A 96 11.54 -13.27 1.85
CA LEU A 96 11.31 -14.20 2.96
C LEU A 96 10.75 -15.54 2.46
N LEU A 97 9.64 -15.51 1.72
CA LEU A 97 9.00 -16.71 1.18
C LEU A 97 9.94 -17.53 0.29
N GLN A 98 10.74 -16.88 -0.57
CA GLN A 98 11.76 -17.55 -1.39
C GLN A 98 12.83 -18.23 -0.54
N THR A 99 13.40 -17.52 0.43
CA THR A 99 14.47 -18.06 1.28
C THR A 99 13.99 -19.16 2.21
N SER A 100 12.70 -19.16 2.56
CA SER A 100 12.04 -20.23 3.32
C SER A 100 11.62 -21.42 2.46
N GLY A 101 11.85 -21.40 1.14
CA GLY A 101 11.53 -22.50 0.24
C GLY A 101 10.02 -22.67 -0.03
N VAL A 102 9.23 -21.62 0.17
CA VAL A 102 7.78 -21.66 -0.10
C VAL A 102 7.53 -21.74 -1.60
N THR A 103 6.61 -22.63 -2.00
CA THR A 103 6.23 -22.75 -3.41
C THR A 103 5.25 -21.63 -3.77
N PRO A 104 5.49 -20.85 -4.85
CA PRO A 104 4.55 -19.83 -5.29
C PRO A 104 3.16 -20.41 -5.58
N PRO A 105 2.08 -19.73 -5.19
CA PRO A 105 0.72 -20.16 -5.51
C PRO A 105 0.49 -20.12 -7.03
N ARG A 106 -0.49 -20.88 -7.50
CA ARG A 106 -0.96 -20.76 -8.88
C ARG A 106 -1.68 -19.43 -9.05
N ARG A 107 -1.15 -18.58 -9.93
CA ARG A 107 -1.72 -17.27 -10.29
C ARG A 107 -2.54 -17.37 -11.57
N ASP A 108 -3.62 -16.60 -11.66
CA ASP A 108 -4.41 -16.50 -12.89
C ASP A 108 -3.79 -15.53 -13.90
N GLU A 109 -4.31 -15.50 -15.13
CA GLU A 109 -3.78 -14.63 -16.19
C GLU A 109 -3.94 -13.13 -15.89
N TYR A 110 -4.96 -12.76 -15.12
CA TYR A 110 -5.20 -11.37 -14.75
C TYR A 110 -4.18 -10.91 -13.71
N GLU A 111 -3.93 -11.69 -12.67
CA GLU A 111 -2.92 -11.44 -11.64
C GLU A 111 -1.53 -11.31 -12.26
N VAL A 112 -1.13 -12.26 -13.11
CA VAL A 112 0.18 -12.24 -13.77
C VAL A 112 0.35 -11.00 -14.64
N ARG A 113 -0.72 -10.56 -15.33
CA ARG A 113 -0.67 -9.35 -16.18
C ARG A 113 -0.68 -8.06 -15.36
N ALA A 114 -1.47 -8.01 -14.29
CA ALA A 114 -1.60 -6.82 -13.46
C ALA A 114 -0.36 -6.59 -12.58
N MET A 115 0.31 -7.68 -12.16
CA MET A 115 1.39 -7.68 -11.19
C MET A 115 2.44 -8.76 -11.52
N PRO A 116 3.20 -8.59 -12.62
CA PRO A 116 4.13 -9.63 -13.07
C PRO A 116 5.19 -9.97 -12.01
N GLU A 117 5.68 -8.95 -11.30
CA GLU A 117 6.74 -9.05 -10.29
C GLU A 117 6.25 -9.67 -8.96
N ASP A 118 4.94 -9.70 -8.70
CA ASP A 118 4.39 -10.22 -7.45
C ASP A 118 4.17 -11.74 -7.52
N VAL A 119 5.29 -12.46 -7.54
CA VAL A 119 5.31 -13.92 -7.78
C VAL A 119 4.52 -14.73 -6.76
N PHE A 120 4.23 -14.17 -5.58
CA PHE A 120 3.46 -14.81 -4.52
C PHE A 120 2.04 -14.25 -4.34
N SER A 121 1.61 -13.31 -5.18
CA SER A 121 0.30 -12.63 -5.05
C SER A 121 0.10 -12.03 -3.64
N ILE A 122 1.09 -11.29 -3.15
CA ILE A 122 1.09 -10.63 -1.82
C ILE A 122 0.37 -9.29 -1.88
N GLY A 123 0.60 -8.53 -2.96
CA GLY A 123 0.15 -7.17 -3.17
C GLY A 123 -1.38 -7.07 -3.30
N PRO A 124 -1.99 -5.98 -2.81
CA PRO A 124 -3.44 -5.82 -2.87
C PRO A 124 -3.90 -5.50 -4.30
N LEU A 125 -4.94 -6.19 -4.75
CA LEU A 125 -5.66 -5.86 -5.98
C LEU A 125 -6.60 -4.68 -5.75
N THR A 126 -7.21 -4.59 -4.56
CA THR A 126 -8.18 -3.56 -4.18
C THR A 126 -7.95 -3.06 -2.75
N TRP A 127 -8.57 -1.94 -2.38
CA TRP A 127 -8.52 -1.45 -0.98
C TRP A 127 -9.12 -2.44 0.02
N ARG A 128 -10.11 -3.22 -0.41
CA ARG A 128 -10.83 -4.17 0.45
C ARG A 128 -9.90 -5.28 0.95
N ASP A 129 -8.81 -5.55 0.25
CA ASP A 129 -7.80 -6.54 0.63
C ASP A 129 -7.03 -6.12 1.90
N LEU A 130 -7.07 -4.84 2.28
CA LEU A 130 -6.48 -4.33 3.53
C LEU A 130 -7.52 -4.11 4.65
N GLY A 131 -8.81 -4.31 4.37
CA GLY A 131 -9.91 -4.12 5.33
C GLY A 131 -10.87 -2.98 4.99
N GLU A 132 -11.99 -2.92 5.71
CA GLU A 132 -13.08 -1.97 5.42
C GLU A 132 -12.68 -0.51 5.67
N ASP A 133 -11.96 -0.21 6.76
CA ASP A 133 -11.46 1.13 7.07
C ASP A 133 -10.63 1.72 5.90
N VAL A 134 -9.76 0.89 5.31
CA VAL A 134 -8.94 1.28 4.14
C VAL A 134 -9.80 1.44 2.90
N HIS A 135 -10.83 0.60 2.74
CA HIS A 135 -11.77 0.70 1.63
C HIS A 135 -12.53 2.02 1.63
N GLU A 136 -13.10 2.40 2.77
CA GLU A 136 -13.85 3.66 2.93
C GLU A 136 -12.95 4.89 2.74
N ALA A 137 -11.77 4.88 3.35
CA ALA A 137 -10.80 5.98 3.20
C ALA A 137 -10.30 6.09 1.75
N GLY A 138 -10.06 4.96 1.08
CA GLY A 138 -9.62 4.91 -0.31
C GLY A 138 -10.66 5.47 -1.29
N ILE A 139 -11.94 5.16 -1.07
CA ILE A 139 -13.04 5.73 -1.86
C ILE A 139 -13.14 7.24 -1.63
N SER A 140 -13.13 7.67 -0.37
CA SER A 140 -13.29 9.08 0.02
C SER A 140 -12.17 9.94 -0.56
N TRP A 141 -10.92 9.49 -0.42
CA TRP A 141 -9.77 10.16 -1.02
C TRP A 141 -9.84 10.21 -2.54
N GLY A 142 -10.22 9.11 -3.19
CA GLY A 142 -10.36 9.06 -4.65
C GLY A 142 -11.40 10.04 -5.19
N ALA A 143 -12.56 10.12 -4.52
CA ALA A 143 -13.62 11.06 -4.85
C ALA A 143 -13.19 12.52 -4.65
N TRP A 144 -12.54 12.82 -3.51
CA TRP A 144 -12.00 14.14 -3.23
C TRP A 144 -10.95 14.55 -4.29
N LYS A 145 -9.98 13.68 -4.60
CA LYS A 145 -8.95 13.93 -5.61
C LYS A 145 -9.58 14.27 -6.96
N ALA A 146 -10.55 13.47 -7.41
CA ALA A 146 -11.25 13.70 -8.67
C ALA A 146 -12.01 15.03 -8.67
N ALA A 147 -12.73 15.34 -7.58
CA ALA A 147 -13.47 16.60 -7.45
C ALA A 147 -12.54 17.82 -7.49
N THR A 148 -11.40 17.77 -6.79
CA THR A 148 -10.39 18.84 -6.78
C THR A 148 -9.82 19.08 -8.18
N ILE A 149 -9.45 18.03 -8.90
CA ILE A 149 -8.94 18.14 -10.28
C ILE A 149 -10.01 18.75 -11.20
N LEU A 150 -11.27 18.29 -11.12
CA LEU A 150 -12.36 18.83 -11.92
C LEU A 150 -12.65 20.30 -11.61
N MET A 151 -12.62 20.69 -10.33
CA MET A 151 -12.81 22.08 -9.91
C MET A 151 -11.71 22.98 -10.47
N ARG A 152 -10.44 22.57 -10.38
CA ARG A 152 -9.29 23.32 -10.92
C ARG A 152 -9.39 23.46 -12.44
N ARG A 153 -9.72 22.39 -13.15
CA ARG A 153 -9.93 22.39 -14.62
C ARG A 153 -11.11 23.24 -15.09
N ARG A 154 -12.10 23.49 -14.23
CA ARG A 154 -13.17 24.46 -14.53
C ARG A 154 -12.69 25.88 -14.31
N ALA A 155 -11.93 26.11 -13.24
CA ALA A 155 -11.41 27.44 -12.91
C ALA A 155 -10.37 27.96 -13.93
N ASP A 156 -9.57 27.07 -14.53
CA ASP A 156 -8.60 27.42 -15.57
C ASP A 156 -9.18 27.43 -17.01
N GLY A 157 -10.47 27.12 -17.16
CA GLY A 157 -11.18 27.12 -18.44
C GLY A 157 -10.95 25.87 -19.31
N SER A 158 -10.28 24.83 -18.81
CA SER A 158 -10.04 23.58 -19.54
C SER A 158 -11.29 22.71 -19.71
N ILE A 159 -12.31 22.90 -18.87
CA ILE A 159 -13.60 22.20 -18.94
C ILE A 159 -14.74 23.23 -18.82
N PRO A 160 -15.78 23.19 -19.69
CA PRO A 160 -16.94 24.08 -19.57
C PRO A 160 -17.67 23.91 -18.24
N SER A 161 -18.25 25.02 -17.74
CA SER A 161 -19.02 25.06 -16.48
C SER A 161 -20.32 24.28 -16.55
#